data_AF-A0A3N5L9K0-F1
#
_entry.id   AF-A0A3N5L9K0-F1
#
_cell.length_a   1.000
_cell.length_b   1.000
_cell.length_c   1.000
_cell.angle_alpha   90.00
_cell.angle_beta   90.00
_cell.angle_gamma   90.00
#
_symmetry.space_group_name_H-M   'P 1'
#
loop_
_entity.id
_entity.type
_entity.pdbx_description
1 polymer ?
#
loop_
_entity_poly.entity_id
_entity_poly.type
_entity_poly.pdbx_seq_one_letter_code
_entity_poly.pdbx_strand_id
1 'polypeptide(L)'
;MKRYWTGITLALGPAILITTVVWEIARMVPDYAFVISPWAIEGHETAHGWVFLTLGVSLLVASMLVLWEASTSGFWRLVTLAFFVVAGTAIAIVFAQASTTVTMGPVLGMALALSLSLIVLRFAGSSLVKAVPFLGRGWVKGVLLFVVWGIFYLILAATVVDEELTVSTGIGVFVGLLLFAVYASAAEPRGLAGNRMLIYTSMVAGLVVVLSAGAIRSSLTRIQFETSGFAAEYGETQVSLGWFIAVFAILVLFSGAVGLWAKRQDLLVAMVRARRQREAAEKSAAEIKAAEEAYLAETAAGGSSVQA
;
A
#
# COMPACT_ATOMS: atom_id res chain seq x y z
N MET A 1 -13.71 4.67 -24.10
CA MET A 1 -13.53 5.39 -22.81
C MET A 1 -12.99 4.55 -21.64
N LYS A 2 -13.30 3.24 -21.51
CA LYS A 2 -12.80 2.39 -20.38
C LYS A 2 -11.27 2.30 -20.22
N ARG A 3 -10.48 2.58 -21.28
CA ARG A 3 -9.02 2.33 -21.30
C ARG A 3 -8.19 3.28 -20.44
N TYR A 4 -8.68 4.52 -20.21
CA TYR A 4 -7.92 5.58 -19.53
C TYR A 4 -8.43 5.94 -18.13
N TRP A 5 -9.59 5.39 -17.72
CA TRP A 5 -10.28 5.78 -16.50
C TRP A 5 -9.43 5.59 -15.24
N THR A 6 -8.66 4.49 -15.16
CA THR A 6 -7.75 4.22 -14.02
C THR A 6 -6.59 5.21 -13.94
N GLY A 7 -6.07 5.67 -15.08
CA GLY A 7 -5.00 6.68 -15.08
C GLY A 7 -5.54 8.04 -14.66
N ILE A 8 -6.74 8.38 -15.13
CA ILE A 8 -7.43 9.62 -14.75
C ILE A 8 -7.71 9.63 -13.25
N THR A 9 -8.29 8.57 -12.67
CA THR A 9 -8.60 8.57 -11.23
C THR A 9 -7.36 8.59 -10.34
N LEU A 10 -6.27 7.93 -10.76
CA LEU A 10 -4.99 7.96 -10.06
C LEU A 10 -4.31 9.34 -10.06
N ALA A 11 -4.50 10.14 -11.11
CA ALA A 11 -4.02 11.52 -11.14
C ALA A 11 -5.00 12.50 -10.48
N LEU A 12 -6.30 12.28 -10.69
CA LEU A 12 -7.37 13.17 -10.25
C LEU A 12 -7.53 13.18 -8.74
N GLY A 13 -7.45 12.03 -8.06
CA GLY A 13 -7.53 11.98 -6.59
C GLY A 13 -6.48 12.87 -5.91
N PRO A 14 -5.18 12.64 -6.15
CA PRO A 14 -4.13 13.50 -5.61
C PRO A 14 -4.24 14.96 -6.07
N ALA A 15 -4.62 15.22 -7.32
CA ALA A 15 -4.83 16.57 -7.81
C ALA A 15 -5.96 17.29 -7.06
N ILE A 16 -7.10 16.63 -6.81
CA ILE A 16 -8.18 17.18 -5.99
C ILE A 16 -7.65 17.49 -4.59
N LEU A 17 -6.93 16.56 -3.97
CA LEU A 17 -6.35 16.76 -2.64
C LEU A 17 -5.38 17.97 -2.59
N ILE A 18 -4.53 18.14 -3.60
CA ILE A 18 -3.66 19.32 -3.73
C ILE A 18 -4.51 20.58 -3.89
N THR A 19 -5.50 20.57 -4.78
CA THR A 19 -6.34 21.74 -5.04
C THR A 19 -7.18 22.13 -3.82
N THR A 20 -7.58 21.17 -2.97
CA THR A 20 -8.28 21.50 -1.72
C THR A 20 -7.43 22.29 -0.75
N VAL A 21 -6.10 22.27 -0.87
CA VAL A 21 -5.21 23.11 -0.05
C VAL A 21 -4.87 24.40 -0.79
N VAL A 22 -4.58 24.34 -2.08
CA VAL A 22 -4.21 25.52 -2.88
C VAL A 22 -5.35 26.53 -2.97
N TRP A 23 -6.60 26.06 -3.15
CA TRP A 23 -7.76 26.95 -3.11
C TRP A 23 -7.95 27.62 -1.76
N GLU A 24 -7.51 27.00 -0.66
CA GLU A 24 -7.58 27.61 0.67
C GLU A 24 -6.44 28.62 0.87
N ILE A 25 -5.22 28.34 0.40
CA ILE A 25 -4.10 29.30 0.44
C ILE A 25 -4.45 30.54 -0.40
N ALA A 26 -5.03 30.36 -1.59
CA ALA A 26 -5.45 31.47 -2.43
C ALA A 26 -6.53 32.36 -1.77
N ARG A 27 -7.35 31.79 -0.87
CA ARG A 27 -8.36 32.52 -0.07
C ARG A 27 -7.77 33.29 1.12
N MET A 28 -6.54 32.98 1.54
CA MET A 28 -5.85 33.74 2.60
C MET A 28 -5.30 35.09 2.10
N VAL A 29 -5.28 35.30 0.77
CA VAL A 29 -4.94 36.60 0.19
C VAL A 29 -6.17 37.53 0.31
N PRO A 30 -6.01 38.74 0.90
CA PRO A 30 -7.12 39.67 1.19
C PRO A 30 -8.01 39.99 -0.03
N ASP A 31 -7.44 39.92 -1.23
CA ASP A 31 -8.12 40.22 -2.49
C ASP A 31 -9.20 39.20 -2.88
N TYR A 32 -9.23 38.02 -2.25
CA TYR A 32 -10.13 36.90 -2.61
C TYR A 32 -11.05 36.43 -1.48
N ALA A 33 -11.15 37.19 -0.37
CA ALA A 33 -11.84 36.80 0.87
C ALA A 33 -13.38 36.65 0.78
N PHE A 34 -14.01 37.02 -0.35
CA PHE A 34 -15.48 37.18 -0.43
C PHE A 34 -16.27 35.92 -0.76
N VAL A 35 -15.63 34.76 -0.96
CA VAL A 35 -16.30 33.56 -1.48
C VAL A 35 -15.94 32.32 -0.66
N ILE A 36 -16.83 31.98 0.29
CA ILE A 36 -16.97 30.69 0.97
C ILE A 36 -15.94 30.45 2.10
N SER A 37 -16.35 30.67 3.35
CA SER A 37 -15.60 30.28 4.56
C SER A 37 -15.87 28.81 4.89
N PRO A 38 -14.81 27.98 5.03
CA PRO A 38 -14.97 26.93 6.02
C PRO A 38 -13.69 26.45 6.76
N TRP A 39 -12.50 26.98 6.49
CA TRP A 39 -11.24 26.54 7.16
C TRP A 39 -10.35 27.63 7.74
N ALA A 40 -10.56 28.88 7.34
CA ALA A 40 -9.73 29.99 7.75
C ALA A 40 -10.57 30.88 8.64
N ILE A 41 -10.08 31.10 9.85
CA ILE A 41 -10.50 32.22 10.66
C ILE A 41 -9.38 33.21 10.46
N GLU A 42 -9.67 34.27 9.72
CA GLU A 42 -8.79 35.42 9.54
C GLU A 42 -7.38 35.10 8.98
N GLY A 43 -7.25 34.10 8.08
CA GLY A 43 -6.01 33.91 7.31
C GLY A 43 -4.86 33.18 8.02
N HIS A 44 -5.14 32.36 9.03
CA HIS A 44 -4.10 31.56 9.69
C HIS A 44 -3.83 30.20 9.00
N GLU A 45 -2.55 29.91 8.72
CA GLU A 45 -2.10 28.61 8.21
C GLU A 45 -2.23 27.50 9.27
N THR A 46 -2.83 26.36 8.92
CA THR A 46 -2.83 25.17 9.78
C THR A 46 -1.76 24.17 9.33
N ALA A 47 -1.03 23.56 10.29
CA ALA A 47 -0.03 22.53 10.00
C ALA A 47 -0.63 21.34 9.20
N HIS A 48 -1.93 21.11 9.31
CA HIS A 48 -2.62 20.01 8.63
C HIS A 48 -2.85 20.28 7.13
N GLY A 49 -2.95 21.54 6.71
CA GLY A 49 -2.96 21.90 5.29
C GLY A 49 -1.66 21.49 4.58
N TRP A 50 -0.51 21.74 5.21
CA TRP A 50 0.80 21.32 4.71
C TRP A 50 0.96 19.79 4.68
N VAL A 51 0.42 19.07 5.67
CA VAL A 51 0.37 17.60 5.65
C VAL A 51 -0.46 17.10 4.45
N PHE A 52 -1.61 17.69 4.17
CA PHE A 52 -2.45 17.28 3.04
C PHE A 52 -1.80 17.58 1.69
N LEU A 53 -1.13 18.73 1.56
CA LEU A 53 -0.41 19.10 0.35
C LEU A 53 0.73 18.11 0.07
N THR A 54 1.57 17.84 1.08
CA THR A 54 2.70 16.92 0.95
C THR A 54 2.26 15.48 0.71
N LEU A 55 1.16 15.03 1.34
CA LEU A 55 0.50 13.77 1.03
C LEU A 55 -0.01 13.74 -0.42
N GLY A 56 -0.70 14.78 -0.88
CA GLY A 56 -1.20 14.88 -2.25
C GLY A 56 -0.10 14.80 -3.30
N VAL A 57 0.98 15.58 -3.14
CA VAL A 57 2.14 15.54 -4.04
C VAL A 57 2.80 14.16 -4.02
N SER A 58 3.00 13.57 -2.84
CA SER A 58 3.62 12.24 -2.72
C SER A 58 2.77 11.15 -3.36
N LEU A 59 1.45 11.18 -3.16
CA LEU A 59 0.52 10.24 -3.76
C LEU A 59 0.40 10.42 -5.27
N LEU A 60 0.56 11.64 -5.79
CA LEU A 60 0.60 11.90 -7.23
C LEU A 60 1.85 11.27 -7.84
N VAL A 61 3.03 11.51 -7.27
CA VAL A 61 4.30 10.91 -7.73
C VAL A 61 4.24 9.39 -7.63
N ALA A 62 3.77 8.85 -6.50
CA ALA A 62 3.55 7.42 -6.33
C ALA A 62 2.62 6.84 -7.41
N SER A 63 1.53 7.53 -7.73
CA SER A 63 0.58 7.12 -8.76
C SER A 63 1.21 7.10 -10.14
N MET A 64 2.05 8.10 -10.47
CA MET A 64 2.82 8.11 -11.73
C MET A 64 3.83 6.96 -11.80
N LEU A 65 4.57 6.72 -10.72
CA LEU A 65 5.52 5.59 -10.63
C LEU A 65 4.82 4.26 -10.82
N VAL A 66 3.67 4.06 -10.17
CA VAL A 66 2.89 2.81 -10.29
C VAL A 66 2.25 2.69 -11.66
N LEU A 67 1.79 3.78 -12.29
CA LEU A 67 1.22 3.76 -13.64
C LEU A 67 2.23 3.33 -14.70
N TRP A 68 3.50 3.68 -14.53
CA TRP A 68 4.56 3.31 -15.46
C TRP A 68 4.66 1.79 -15.60
N GLU A 69 4.60 1.27 -16.82
CA GLU A 69 4.74 -0.17 -17.11
C GLU A 69 6.04 -0.78 -16.56
N ALA A 70 7.11 0.01 -16.53
CA ALA A 70 8.40 -0.39 -15.97
C ALA A 70 8.32 -0.73 -14.48
N SER A 71 7.35 -0.22 -13.73
CA SER A 71 7.15 -0.53 -12.29
C SER A 71 6.93 -2.02 -11.99
N THR A 72 6.60 -2.82 -13.00
CA THR A 72 6.46 -4.28 -12.86
C THR A 72 7.80 -5.02 -12.91
N SER A 73 8.86 -4.36 -13.40
CA SER A 73 10.23 -4.90 -13.47
C SER A 73 10.92 -4.88 -12.10
N GLY A 74 11.94 -5.73 -11.92
CA GLY A 74 12.61 -5.93 -10.62
C GLY A 74 13.17 -4.65 -9.99
N PHE A 75 13.95 -3.89 -10.75
CA PHE A 75 14.59 -2.65 -10.26
C PHE A 75 13.55 -1.56 -9.95
N TRP A 76 12.69 -1.22 -10.91
CA TRP A 76 11.71 -0.14 -10.75
C TRP A 76 10.67 -0.45 -9.69
N ARG A 77 10.33 -1.72 -9.47
CA ARG A 77 9.49 -2.13 -8.33
C ARG A 77 10.11 -1.74 -7.00
N LEU A 78 11.42 -1.97 -6.83
CA LEU A 78 12.12 -1.59 -5.60
C LEU A 78 12.15 -0.07 -5.44
N VAL A 79 12.39 0.68 -6.52
CA VAL A 79 12.33 2.14 -6.53
C VAL A 79 10.95 2.64 -6.09
N THR A 80 9.87 2.07 -6.63
CA THR A 80 8.50 2.44 -6.24
C THR A 80 8.24 2.16 -4.76
N LEU A 81 8.63 0.99 -4.24
CA LEU A 81 8.47 0.65 -2.83
C LEU A 81 9.30 1.55 -1.92
N ALA A 82 10.56 1.81 -2.30
CA ALA A 82 11.45 2.70 -1.57
C ALA A 82 10.89 4.13 -1.51
N PHE A 83 10.30 4.62 -2.61
CA PHE A 83 9.64 5.91 -2.63
C PHE A 83 8.52 6.00 -1.58
N PHE A 84 7.64 5.00 -1.48
CA PHE A 84 6.58 5.01 -0.46
C PHE A 84 7.11 5.06 0.96
N VAL A 85 8.16 4.28 1.25
CA VAL A 85 8.79 4.26 2.58
C VAL A 85 9.43 5.61 2.88
N VAL A 86 10.28 6.11 1.98
CA VAL A 86 11.03 7.36 2.17
C VAL A 86 10.09 8.55 2.25
N ALA A 87 9.12 8.68 1.34
CA ALA A 87 8.19 9.81 1.33
C ALA A 87 7.31 9.82 2.59
N GLY A 88 6.74 8.67 2.98
CA GLY A 88 5.92 8.59 4.18
C GLY A 88 6.72 8.85 5.47
N THR A 89 7.94 8.33 5.56
CA THR A 89 8.86 8.63 6.68
C THR A 89 9.26 10.10 6.71
N ALA A 90 9.56 10.72 5.57
CA ALA A 90 9.89 12.14 5.50
C ALA A 90 8.73 13.03 5.99
N ILE A 91 7.49 12.73 5.56
CA ILE A 91 6.30 13.42 6.05
C ILE A 91 6.18 13.27 7.57
N ALA A 92 6.37 12.07 8.11
CA ALA A 92 6.31 11.85 9.55
C ALA A 92 7.41 12.61 10.31
N ILE A 93 8.64 12.63 9.82
CA ILE A 93 9.75 13.35 10.46
C ILE A 93 9.48 14.87 10.49
N VAL A 94 8.99 15.44 9.39
CA VAL A 94 8.77 16.88 9.28
C VAL A 94 7.60 17.34 10.15
N PHE A 95 6.50 16.59 10.15
CA PHE A 95 5.24 17.03 10.76
C PHE A 95 4.91 16.38 12.11
N ALA A 96 5.47 15.22 12.43
CA ALA A 96 5.30 14.56 13.72
C ALA A 96 6.58 14.69 14.57
N GLN A 97 6.84 15.93 15.02
CA GLN A 97 8.04 16.29 15.79
C GLN A 97 8.03 15.78 17.24
N ALA A 98 6.89 15.29 17.74
CA ALA A 98 6.81 14.71 19.07
C ALA A 98 7.34 13.28 19.09
N SER A 99 8.23 12.96 20.04
CA SER A 99 8.50 11.58 20.42
C SER A 99 7.25 10.99 21.04
N THR A 100 6.76 9.88 20.49
CA THR A 100 5.57 9.22 21.02
C THR A 100 6.02 8.12 21.95
N THR A 101 5.72 8.24 23.24
CA THR A 101 5.78 7.13 24.20
C THR A 101 4.63 6.19 23.84
N VAL A 102 4.94 5.05 23.23
CA VAL A 102 3.95 4.03 22.92
C VAL A 102 4.15 2.91 23.93
N THR A 103 3.26 2.83 24.91
CA THR A 103 3.11 1.60 25.70
C THR A 103 2.53 0.54 24.79
N MET A 104 3.33 -0.48 24.50
CA MET A 104 2.88 -1.57 23.64
C MET A 104 1.97 -2.49 24.44
N GLY A 105 0.70 -2.11 24.55
CA GLY A 105 -0.29 -2.92 25.22
C GLY A 105 -0.44 -4.30 24.56
N PRO A 106 -0.98 -5.30 25.27
CA PRO A 106 -1.09 -6.68 24.79
C PRO A 106 -1.76 -6.78 23.41
N VAL A 107 -2.76 -5.93 23.13
CA VAL A 107 -3.48 -5.88 21.85
C VAL A 107 -2.58 -5.44 20.70
N LEU A 108 -1.75 -4.41 20.89
CA LEU A 108 -0.79 -3.95 19.88
C LEU A 108 0.32 -4.99 19.66
N GLY A 109 0.78 -5.63 20.74
CA GLY A 109 1.72 -6.76 20.66
C GLY A 109 1.15 -7.94 19.85
N MET A 110 -0.11 -8.31 20.10
CA MET A 110 -0.81 -9.35 19.33
C MET A 110 -0.95 -8.99 17.85
N ALA A 111 -1.30 -7.73 17.54
CA ALA A 111 -1.43 -7.26 16.17
C ALA A 111 -0.09 -7.27 15.43
N LEU A 112 1.00 -6.82 16.07
CA LEU A 112 2.34 -6.87 15.50
C LEU A 112 2.79 -8.32 15.29
N ALA A 113 2.62 -9.19 16.29
CA ALA A 113 2.92 -10.61 16.18
C ALA A 113 2.19 -11.25 15.01
N LEU A 114 0.89 -10.96 14.85
CA LEU A 114 0.09 -11.49 13.73
C LEU A 114 0.63 -11.02 12.39
N SER A 115 0.98 -9.74 12.28
CA SER A 115 1.54 -9.18 11.04
C SER A 115 2.87 -9.82 10.65
N LEU A 116 3.78 -10.02 11.61
CA LEU A 116 5.07 -10.68 11.40
C LEU A 116 4.88 -12.14 11.02
N SER A 117 3.97 -12.85 11.68
CA SER A 117 3.62 -14.23 11.33
C SER A 117 3.11 -14.35 9.91
N LEU A 118 2.20 -13.47 9.50
CA LEU A 118 1.66 -13.47 8.13
C LEU A 118 2.76 -13.21 7.09
N ILE A 119 3.74 -12.37 7.39
CA ILE A 119 4.91 -12.14 6.53
C ILE A 119 5.75 -13.42 6.42
N VAL A 120 6.12 -14.01 7.56
CA VAL A 120 6.94 -15.25 7.59
C VAL A 120 6.22 -16.39 6.86
N LEU A 121 4.93 -16.57 7.10
CA LEU A 121 4.13 -17.59 6.42
C LEU A 121 3.98 -17.35 4.93
N ARG A 122 3.98 -16.10 4.47
CA ARG A 122 4.01 -15.83 3.03
C ARG A 122 5.34 -16.19 2.38
N PHE A 123 6.46 -15.95 3.04
CA PHE A 123 7.78 -16.26 2.49
C PHE A 123 8.17 -17.74 2.64
N ALA A 124 7.95 -18.32 3.82
CA ALA A 124 8.39 -19.68 4.17
C ALA A 124 7.27 -20.73 4.10
N GLY A 125 5.99 -20.32 4.08
CA GLY A 125 4.87 -21.23 4.20
C GLY A 125 4.74 -22.23 3.04
N SER A 126 5.17 -21.88 1.81
CA SER A 126 5.17 -22.86 0.70
C SER A 126 6.19 -23.97 0.88
N SER A 127 7.33 -23.69 1.53
CA SER A 127 8.37 -24.70 1.82
C SER A 127 7.95 -25.54 3.02
N LEU A 128 7.37 -24.91 4.04
CA LEU A 128 6.92 -25.59 5.26
C LEU A 128 5.67 -26.46 5.04
N VAL A 129 4.71 -26.02 4.22
CA VAL A 129 3.52 -26.83 3.88
C VAL A 129 3.89 -28.05 3.03
N LYS A 130 4.96 -27.98 2.24
CA LYS A 130 5.48 -29.15 1.48
C LYS A 130 6.11 -30.21 2.39
N ALA A 131 6.61 -29.81 3.56
CA ALA A 131 7.25 -30.72 4.52
C ALA A 131 6.24 -31.61 5.28
N VAL A 132 4.95 -31.28 5.27
CA VAL A 132 3.91 -32.02 6.00
C VAL A 132 2.80 -32.48 5.05
N PRO A 133 2.99 -33.61 4.34
CA PRO A 133 2.05 -34.08 3.32
C PRO A 133 0.75 -34.69 3.87
N PHE A 134 0.69 -35.03 5.16
CA PHE A 134 -0.42 -35.83 5.72
C PHE A 134 -1.64 -35.02 6.17
N LEU A 135 -1.49 -33.72 6.43
CA LEU A 135 -2.58 -32.83 6.86
C LEU A 135 -3.14 -32.05 5.67
N GLY A 136 -4.46 -31.82 5.66
CA GLY A 136 -5.10 -30.95 4.67
C GLY A 136 -4.41 -29.57 4.66
N ARG A 137 -4.05 -29.07 3.46
CA ARG A 137 -3.25 -27.83 3.29
C ARG A 137 -3.80 -26.61 4.04
N GLY A 138 -5.11 -26.55 4.27
CA GLY A 138 -5.75 -25.50 5.07
C GLY A 138 -5.43 -25.59 6.56
N TRP A 139 -5.48 -26.80 7.12
CA TRP A 139 -5.15 -27.07 8.53
C TRP A 139 -3.67 -26.84 8.81
N VAL A 140 -2.77 -27.28 7.93
CA VAL A 140 -1.33 -27.00 8.09
C VAL A 140 -1.09 -25.50 8.16
N LYS A 141 -1.71 -24.71 7.28
CA LYS A 141 -1.55 -23.25 7.31
C LYS A 141 -2.11 -22.61 8.58
N GLY A 142 -3.25 -23.08 9.07
CA GLY A 142 -3.85 -22.59 10.31
C GLY A 142 -2.99 -22.90 11.54
N VAL A 143 -2.54 -24.15 11.68
CA VAL A 143 -1.65 -24.58 12.77
C VAL A 143 -0.33 -23.83 12.71
N LEU A 144 0.25 -23.68 11.52
CA LEU A 144 1.53 -23.01 11.35
C LEU A 144 1.42 -21.50 11.59
N LEU A 145 0.29 -20.88 11.23
CA LEU A 145 -0.05 -19.51 11.66
C LEU A 145 -0.12 -19.39 13.17
N PHE A 146 -0.84 -20.30 13.83
CA PHE A 146 -0.96 -20.28 15.28
C PHE A 146 0.39 -20.45 15.98
N VAL A 147 1.23 -21.39 15.52
CA VAL A 147 2.57 -21.62 16.09
C VAL A 147 3.50 -20.43 15.88
N VAL A 148 3.60 -19.92 14.64
CA VAL A 148 4.49 -18.78 14.35
C VAL A 148 4.00 -17.52 15.07
N TRP A 149 2.68 -17.30 15.12
CA TRP A 149 2.07 -16.24 15.92
C TRP A 149 2.34 -16.38 17.41
N GLY A 150 2.18 -17.58 17.97
CA GLY A 150 2.51 -17.84 19.37
C GLY A 150 3.97 -17.52 19.68
N ILE A 151 4.90 -17.91 18.80
CA ILE A 151 6.34 -17.60 18.96
C ILE A 151 6.58 -16.08 18.95
N PHE A 152 6.09 -15.36 17.93
CA PHE A 152 6.28 -13.91 17.86
C PHE A 152 5.60 -13.18 19.02
N TYR A 153 4.41 -13.62 19.42
CA TYR A 153 3.70 -13.04 20.55
C TYR A 153 4.44 -13.28 21.86
N LEU A 154 4.94 -14.50 22.12
CA LEU A 154 5.72 -14.80 23.32
C LEU A 154 7.03 -14.01 23.38
N ILE A 155 7.71 -13.86 22.24
CA ILE A 155 8.92 -13.03 22.16
C ILE A 155 8.57 -11.57 22.48
N LEU A 156 7.58 -10.99 21.79
CA LEU A 156 7.17 -9.61 22.04
C LEU A 156 6.67 -9.41 23.47
N ALA A 157 5.91 -10.38 24.01
CA ALA A 157 5.43 -10.35 25.38
C ALA A 157 6.56 -10.37 26.41
N ALA A 158 7.62 -11.13 26.15
CA ALA A 158 8.78 -11.21 27.04
C ALA A 158 9.71 -10.00 26.95
N THR A 159 9.69 -9.25 25.84
CA THR A 159 10.68 -8.19 25.59
C THR A 159 10.13 -6.77 25.57
N VAL A 160 8.85 -6.60 25.24
CA VAL A 160 8.31 -5.30 24.77
C VAL A 160 6.91 -5.01 25.30
N VAL A 161 6.07 -6.02 25.55
CA VAL A 161 4.72 -5.79 26.10
C VAL A 161 4.83 -5.26 27.52
N ASP A 162 4.03 -4.23 27.81
CA ASP A 162 4.01 -3.47 29.08
C ASP A 162 5.27 -2.64 29.39
N GLU A 163 6.27 -2.64 28.50
CA GLU A 163 7.42 -1.73 28.58
C GLU A 163 7.14 -0.40 27.87
N GLU A 164 7.63 0.69 28.46
CA GLU A 164 7.54 2.02 27.86
C GLU A 164 8.59 2.21 26.76
N LEU A 165 8.18 1.99 25.51
CA LEU A 165 9.01 2.27 24.36
C LEU A 165 8.86 3.71 23.89
N THR A 166 9.91 4.49 24.13
CA THR A 166 10.09 5.80 23.52
C THR A 166 10.69 5.62 22.13
N VAL A 167 9.83 5.72 21.11
CA VAL A 167 10.26 5.64 19.71
C VAL A 167 9.98 6.98 19.04
N SER A 168 10.96 7.51 18.30
CA SER A 168 10.73 8.65 17.44
C SER A 168 9.65 8.30 16.41
N THR A 169 8.66 9.16 16.23
CA THR A 169 7.54 8.93 15.31
C THR A 169 8.01 8.61 13.88
N GLY A 170 9.11 9.24 13.44
CA GLY A 170 9.73 8.93 12.16
C GLY A 170 10.21 7.48 12.05
N ILE A 171 10.83 6.93 13.11
CA ILE A 171 11.29 5.53 13.15
C ILE A 171 10.08 4.59 13.17
N GLY A 172 9.05 4.89 13.96
CA GLY A 172 7.82 4.08 14.01
C GLY A 172 7.15 4.00 12.63
N VAL A 173 7.00 5.13 11.94
CA VAL A 173 6.43 5.17 10.58
C VAL A 173 7.32 4.47 9.57
N PHE A 174 8.65 4.64 9.66
CA PHE A 174 9.59 3.92 8.80
C PHE A 174 9.45 2.41 8.92
N VAL A 175 9.44 1.87 10.15
CA VAL A 175 9.28 0.44 10.40
C VAL A 175 7.91 -0.04 9.89
N GLY A 176 6.83 0.69 10.17
CA GLY A 176 5.50 0.36 9.68
C GLY A 176 5.38 0.31 8.15
N LEU A 177 5.91 1.32 7.45
CA LEU A 177 5.92 1.36 5.99
C LEU A 177 6.82 0.28 5.39
N LEU A 178 7.94 -0.03 6.04
CA LEU A 178 8.83 -1.11 5.62
C LEU A 178 8.12 -2.47 5.74
N LEU A 179 7.39 -2.71 6.84
CA LEU A 179 6.57 -3.90 7.00
C LEU A 179 5.49 -4.00 5.91
N PHE A 180 4.82 -2.89 5.57
CA PHE A 180 3.88 -2.87 4.45
C PHE A 180 4.55 -3.17 3.10
N ALA A 181 5.74 -2.61 2.85
CA ALA A 181 6.49 -2.87 1.62
C ALA A 181 6.90 -4.34 1.51
N VAL A 182 7.39 -4.94 2.61
CA VAL A 182 7.70 -6.37 2.70
C VAL A 182 6.44 -7.19 2.44
N TYR A 183 5.33 -6.88 3.10
CA TYR A 183 4.07 -7.59 2.93
C TYR A 183 3.51 -7.49 1.49
N ALA A 184 3.60 -6.32 0.87
CA ALA A 184 3.21 -6.07 -0.50
C ALA A 184 4.05 -6.89 -1.49
N SER A 185 5.35 -7.02 -1.22
CA SER A 185 6.31 -7.79 -2.04
C SER A 185 6.20 -9.31 -1.85
N ALA A 186 5.78 -9.76 -0.67
CA ALA A 186 5.67 -11.17 -0.31
C ALA A 186 4.55 -11.90 -1.06
N ALA A 187 3.48 -11.19 -1.45
CA ALA A 187 2.37 -11.83 -2.15
C ALA A 187 2.65 -12.04 -3.63
N GLU A 188 2.22 -13.18 -4.15
CA GLU A 188 2.20 -13.44 -5.59
C GLU A 188 0.99 -12.78 -6.25
N PRO A 189 1.09 -12.29 -7.50
CA PRO A 189 2.33 -12.12 -8.27
C PRO A 189 3.16 -10.93 -7.79
N ARG A 190 4.49 -11.10 -7.71
CA ARG A 190 5.43 -10.08 -7.19
C ARG A 190 5.49 -8.80 -8.03
N GLY A 191 5.05 -8.83 -9.28
CA GLY A 191 4.97 -7.65 -10.16
C GLY A 191 3.91 -6.63 -9.72
N LEU A 192 3.02 -6.98 -8.79
CA LEU A 192 1.96 -6.10 -8.28
C LEU A 192 2.31 -5.41 -6.95
N ALA A 193 3.55 -5.54 -6.46
CA ALA A 193 3.93 -5.00 -5.15
C ALA A 193 3.71 -3.47 -5.07
N GLY A 194 4.11 -2.72 -6.10
CA GLY A 194 3.88 -1.27 -6.15
C GLY A 194 2.40 -0.89 -6.13
N ASN A 195 1.56 -1.63 -6.85
CA ASN A 195 0.10 -1.44 -6.83
C ASN A 195 -0.50 -1.69 -5.44
N ARG A 196 -0.06 -2.75 -4.75
CA ARG A 196 -0.53 -3.05 -3.39
C ARG A 196 -0.07 -2.00 -2.40
N MET A 197 1.18 -1.54 -2.53
CA MET A 197 1.69 -0.46 -1.69
C MET A 197 0.85 0.81 -1.87
N LEU A 198 0.51 1.18 -3.10
CA LEU A 198 -0.38 2.31 -3.37
C LEU A 198 -1.76 2.16 -2.72
N ILE A 199 -2.33 0.96 -2.73
CA ILE A 199 -3.60 0.67 -2.04
C ILE A 199 -3.42 0.86 -0.53
N TYR A 200 -2.38 0.28 0.07
CA TYR A 200 -2.13 0.41 1.51
C TYR A 200 -1.88 1.85 1.93
N THR A 201 -1.04 2.58 1.20
CA THR A 201 -0.71 3.96 1.52
C THR A 201 -1.88 4.90 1.26
N SER A 202 -2.75 4.64 0.27
CA SER A 202 -3.98 5.42 0.09
C SER A 202 -4.99 5.18 1.21
N MET A 203 -5.09 3.95 1.75
CA MET A 203 -5.91 3.68 2.94
C MET A 203 -5.35 4.38 4.18
N VAL A 204 -4.03 4.32 4.41
CA VAL A 204 -3.38 5.01 5.52
C VAL A 204 -3.53 6.52 5.39
N ALA A 205 -3.31 7.08 4.20
CA ALA A 205 -3.53 8.50 3.95
C ALA A 205 -4.99 8.89 4.17
N GLY A 206 -5.95 8.06 3.76
CA GLY A 206 -7.37 8.26 4.05
C GLY A 206 -7.66 8.28 5.53
N LEU A 207 -7.05 7.38 6.30
CA LEU A 207 -7.18 7.35 7.76
C LEU A 207 -6.58 8.60 8.40
N VAL A 208 -5.42 9.09 7.93
CA VAL A 208 -4.85 10.36 8.36
C VAL A 208 -5.80 11.52 8.09
N VAL A 209 -6.35 11.61 6.87
CA VAL A 209 -7.32 12.66 6.49
C VAL A 209 -8.59 12.56 7.34
N VAL A 210 -9.15 11.37 7.54
CA VAL A 210 -10.37 11.20 8.32
C VAL A 210 -10.14 11.54 9.80
N LEU A 211 -9.07 11.04 10.40
CA LEU A 211 -8.75 11.30 11.81
C LEU A 211 -8.34 12.75 12.08
N SER A 212 -7.79 13.45 11.08
CA SER A 212 -7.45 14.86 11.23
C SER A 212 -8.68 15.75 11.43
N ALA A 213 -9.92 15.33 11.10
CA ALA A 213 -11.12 16.14 11.30
C ALA A 213 -11.24 16.67 12.74
N GLY A 214 -10.99 15.81 13.72
CA GLY A 214 -11.03 16.17 15.14
C GLY A 214 -9.90 17.11 15.55
N ALA A 215 -8.70 16.88 15.03
CA ALA A 215 -7.52 17.71 15.30
C ALA A 215 -7.60 19.08 14.63
N ILE A 216 -8.16 19.17 13.42
CA ILE A 216 -8.39 20.47 12.77
C ILE A 216 -9.41 21.26 13.56
N ARG A 217 -10.52 20.64 13.97
CA ARG A 217 -11.52 21.30 14.80
C ARG A 217 -10.94 21.84 16.10
N SER A 218 -10.16 21.05 16.83
CA SER A 218 -9.54 21.52 18.08
C SER A 218 -8.54 22.65 17.83
N SER A 219 -7.75 22.58 16.76
CA SER A 219 -6.80 23.64 16.39
C SER A 219 -7.50 24.95 16.03
N LEU A 220 -8.60 24.90 15.27
CA LEU A 220 -9.38 26.08 14.89
C LEU A 220 -10.06 26.71 16.09
N THR A 221 -10.67 25.90 16.96
CA THR A 221 -11.25 26.38 18.21
C THR A 221 -10.21 27.06 19.10
N ARG A 222 -9.00 26.49 19.21
CA ARG A 222 -7.92 27.11 19.97
C ARG A 222 -7.53 28.48 19.38
N ILE A 223 -7.33 28.55 18.06
CA ILE A 223 -6.99 29.81 17.37
C ILE A 223 -8.10 30.86 17.58
N GLN A 224 -9.38 30.48 17.52
CA GLN A 224 -10.49 31.40 17.83
C GLN A 224 -10.43 31.97 19.24
N PHE A 225 -10.19 31.10 20.23
CA PHE A 225 -10.10 31.54 21.61
C PHE A 225 -8.91 32.48 21.82
N GLU A 226 -7.79 32.22 21.15
CA GLU A 226 -6.58 33.07 21.21
C GLU A 226 -6.78 34.42 20.50
N THR A 227 -7.50 34.47 19.38
CA THR A 227 -7.65 35.70 18.56
C THR A 227 -8.86 36.55 18.96
N SER A 228 -10.02 35.96 19.29
CA SER A 228 -11.30 36.68 19.40
C SER A 228 -12.02 36.52 20.75
N GLY A 229 -11.49 35.69 21.67
CA GLY A 229 -12.08 35.46 22.99
C GLY A 229 -13.41 34.69 22.98
N PHE A 230 -14.17 34.74 24.08
CA PHE A 230 -15.44 33.98 24.28
C PHE A 230 -16.61 34.41 23.37
N ALA A 231 -16.45 35.47 22.57
CA ALA A 231 -17.51 36.02 21.71
C ALA A 231 -17.57 35.38 20.31
N ALA A 232 -16.70 34.40 20.00
CA ALA A 232 -16.67 33.73 18.71
C ALA A 232 -17.94 32.88 18.49
N GLU A 233 -18.71 33.17 17.44
CA GLU A 233 -19.88 32.39 17.04
C GLU A 233 -19.47 30.94 16.72
N TYR A 234 -20.12 29.98 17.40
CA TYR A 234 -20.01 28.53 17.17
C TYR A 234 -20.34 28.10 15.71
N GLY A 235 -20.86 29.00 14.87
CA GLY A 235 -21.22 28.74 13.48
C GLY A 235 -20.02 28.53 12.55
N GLU A 236 -18.85 29.09 12.86
CA GLU A 236 -17.67 29.07 11.97
C GLU A 236 -16.70 27.91 12.22
N THR A 237 -16.91 27.09 13.26
CA THR A 237 -16.07 25.93 13.62
C THR A 237 -16.57 24.60 13.05
N GLN A 238 -17.35 24.64 11.97
CA GLN A 238 -17.81 23.43 11.29
C GLN A 238 -16.68 22.78 10.50
N VAL A 239 -16.57 21.46 10.59
CA VAL A 239 -15.68 20.68 9.70
C VAL A 239 -16.13 20.93 8.28
N SER A 240 -15.26 21.63 7.56
CA SER A 240 -15.52 22.26 6.28
C SER A 240 -15.93 21.31 5.14
N LEU A 241 -16.50 21.90 4.09
CA LEU A 241 -16.63 21.25 2.78
C LEU A 241 -15.29 20.72 2.26
N GLY A 242 -14.18 21.41 2.51
CA GLY A 242 -12.86 21.00 2.02
C GLY A 242 -12.35 19.69 2.65
N TRP A 243 -12.75 19.37 3.88
CA TRP A 243 -12.45 18.07 4.49
C TRP A 243 -13.15 16.94 3.73
N PHE A 244 -14.44 17.13 3.44
CA PHE A 244 -15.22 16.18 2.65
C PHE A 244 -14.64 16.01 1.24
N ILE A 245 -14.16 17.09 0.63
CA ILE A 245 -13.48 17.01 -0.68
C ILE A 245 -12.15 16.26 -0.55
N ALA A 246 -11.37 16.45 0.51
CA ALA A 246 -10.15 15.69 0.76
C ALA A 246 -10.43 14.18 0.96
N VAL A 247 -11.48 13.83 1.72
CA VAL A 247 -11.93 12.43 1.86
C VAL A 247 -12.36 11.86 0.50
N PHE A 248 -13.15 12.62 -0.26
CA PHE A 248 -13.57 12.24 -1.61
C PHE A 248 -12.37 12.02 -2.54
N ALA A 249 -11.36 12.89 -2.47
CA ALA A 249 -10.13 12.79 -3.24
C ALA A 249 -9.39 11.47 -2.97
N ILE A 250 -9.31 11.06 -1.69
CA ILE A 250 -8.72 9.76 -1.32
C ILE A 250 -9.56 8.60 -1.85
N LEU A 251 -10.90 8.67 -1.79
CA LEU A 251 -11.76 7.63 -2.35
C LEU A 251 -11.57 7.47 -3.86
N VAL A 252 -11.45 8.58 -4.59
CA VAL A 252 -11.15 8.58 -6.03
C VAL A 252 -9.81 7.90 -6.30
N LEU A 253 -8.74 8.28 -5.57
CA LEU A 253 -7.42 7.66 -5.68
C LEU A 253 -7.48 6.16 -5.38
N PHE A 254 -8.11 5.77 -4.27
CA PHE A 254 -8.25 4.38 -3.85
C PHE A 254 -8.96 3.53 -4.92
N SER A 255 -10.07 4.05 -5.47
CA SER A 255 -10.79 3.38 -6.54
C SER A 255 -9.92 3.18 -7.79
N GLY A 256 -9.08 4.17 -8.13
CA GLY A 256 -8.11 4.09 -9.22
C GLY A 256 -7.01 3.07 -8.97
N ALA A 257 -6.48 3.01 -7.73
CA ALA A 257 -5.46 2.06 -7.33
C ALA A 257 -5.97 0.61 -7.40
N VAL A 258 -7.18 0.35 -6.90
CA VAL A 258 -7.84 -0.96 -6.99
C VAL A 258 -8.13 -1.33 -8.45
N GLY A 259 -8.65 -0.39 -9.25
CA GLY A 259 -8.93 -0.63 -10.67
C GLY A 259 -7.67 -0.96 -11.47
N LEU A 260 -6.56 -0.26 -11.22
CA LEU A 260 -5.28 -0.55 -11.86
C LEU A 260 -4.72 -1.91 -11.42
N TRP A 261 -4.83 -2.24 -10.13
CA TRP A 261 -4.42 -3.53 -9.60
C TRP A 261 -5.18 -4.69 -10.25
N ALA A 262 -6.52 -4.60 -10.32
CA ALA A 262 -7.36 -5.62 -10.95
C ALA A 262 -6.96 -5.84 -12.43
N LYS A 263 -6.82 -4.76 -13.19
CA LYS A 263 -6.40 -4.82 -14.60
C LYS A 263 -5.03 -5.49 -14.77
N ARG A 264 -4.05 -5.16 -13.92
CA ARG A 264 -2.71 -5.75 -14.01
C ARG A 264 -2.68 -7.20 -13.56
N GLN A 265 -3.51 -7.57 -12.58
CA GLN A 265 -3.67 -8.96 -12.18
C GLN A 265 -4.19 -9.81 -13.34
N ASP A 266 -5.22 -9.35 -14.04
CA ASP A 266 -5.77 -10.06 -15.20
C ASP A 266 -4.73 -10.24 -16.31
N LEU A 267 -3.97 -9.18 -16.62
CA LEU A 267 -2.88 -9.22 -17.60
C LEU A 267 -1.79 -10.23 -17.21
N LEU A 268 -1.35 -10.22 -15.95
CA LEU A 268 -0.32 -11.15 -15.47
C LEU A 268 -0.81 -12.60 -15.51
N VAL A 269 -2.06 -12.85 -15.12
CA VAL A 269 -2.66 -14.19 -15.19
C VAL A 269 -2.74 -14.66 -16.64
N ALA A 270 -3.13 -13.79 -17.58
CA ALA A 270 -3.16 -14.11 -19.01
C ALA A 270 -1.75 -14.43 -19.55
N MET A 271 -0.74 -13.64 -19.20
CA MET A 271 0.65 -13.89 -19.59
C MET A 271 1.19 -15.21 -19.04
N VAL A 272 0.90 -15.52 -17.77
CA VAL A 272 1.32 -16.80 -17.15
C VAL A 272 0.65 -17.98 -17.85
N ARG A 273 -0.64 -17.87 -18.20
CA ARG A 273 -1.34 -18.90 -18.99
C ARG A 273 -0.70 -19.09 -20.36
N ALA A 274 -0.40 -18.00 -21.07
CA ALA A 274 0.24 -18.05 -22.39
C ALA A 274 1.65 -18.68 -22.33
N ARG A 275 2.45 -18.37 -21.29
CA ARG A 275 3.76 -19.02 -21.08
C ARG A 275 3.64 -20.52 -20.84
N ARG A 276 2.71 -20.94 -19.98
CA ARG A 276 2.47 -22.37 -19.74
C ARG A 276 2.03 -23.12 -21.00
N GLN A 277 1.22 -22.48 -21.85
CA GLN A 277 0.82 -23.07 -23.13
C GLN A 277 2.01 -23.22 -24.10
N ARG A 278 2.93 -22.24 -24.14
CA ARG A 278 4.16 -22.35 -24.93
C ARG A 278 5.09 -23.43 -24.40
N GLU A 279 5.33 -23.47 -23.10
CA GLU A 279 6.16 -24.52 -22.47
C GLU A 279 5.57 -25.92 -22.69
N ALA A 280 4.24 -26.05 -22.63
CA ALA A 280 3.56 -27.31 -22.96
C ALA A 280 3.73 -27.68 -24.44
N ALA A 281 3.57 -26.71 -25.35
CA ALA A 281 3.77 -26.94 -26.78
C ALA A 281 5.23 -27.31 -27.12
N GLU A 282 6.21 -26.67 -26.50
CA GLU A 282 7.64 -26.98 -26.65
C GLU A 282 7.95 -28.39 -26.15
N LYS A 283 7.37 -28.80 -25.00
CA LYS A 283 7.50 -30.18 -24.51
C LYS A 283 6.87 -31.19 -25.46
N SER A 284 5.65 -30.96 -25.92
CA SER A 284 5.00 -31.84 -26.90
C SER A 284 5.78 -31.93 -28.21
N ALA A 285 6.35 -30.82 -28.69
CA ALA A 285 7.20 -30.84 -29.88
C ALA A 285 8.50 -31.64 -29.67
N ALA A 286 9.12 -31.54 -28.48
CA ALA A 286 10.29 -32.33 -28.13
C ALA A 286 9.96 -33.83 -28.02
N GLU A 287 8.80 -34.18 -27.45
CA GLU A 287 8.32 -35.57 -27.35
C GLU A 287 8.04 -36.18 -28.74
N ILE A 288 7.44 -35.41 -29.67
CA ILE A 288 7.21 -35.87 -31.04
C ILE A 288 8.52 -36.14 -31.78
N LYS A 289 9.51 -35.25 -31.65
CA LYS A 289 10.84 -35.47 -32.24
C LYS A 289 11.53 -36.69 -31.66
N ALA A 290 11.48 -36.87 -30.34
CA ALA A 290 12.05 -38.04 -29.69
C ALA A 290 11.35 -39.34 -30.14
N ALA A 291 10.03 -39.31 -30.33
CA ALA A 291 9.27 -40.45 -30.85
C ALA A 291 9.61 -40.77 -32.32
N GLU A 292 9.79 -39.74 -33.15
CA GLU A 292 10.21 -39.88 -34.55
C GLU A 292 11.63 -40.48 -34.65
N GLU A 293 12.58 -39.98 -33.86
CA GLU A 293 13.94 -40.52 -33.78
C GLU A 293 13.95 -41.99 -33.31
N ALA A 294 13.12 -42.34 -32.33
CA ALA A 294 12.97 -43.72 -31.87
C ALA A 294 12.39 -44.64 -32.95
N TYR A 295 11.36 -44.18 -33.68
CA TYR A 295 10.78 -44.93 -34.79
C TYR A 295 11.77 -45.16 -35.94
N LEU A 296 12.58 -44.15 -36.28
CA LEU A 296 13.65 -44.28 -37.28
C LEU A 296 14.74 -45.26 -36.84
N ALA A 297 15.10 -45.27 -35.56
CA ALA A 297 16.06 -46.24 -35.01
C ALA A 297 15.52 -47.67 -35.05
N GLU A 298 14.24 -47.89 -34.70
CA GLU A 298 13.60 -49.21 -34.75
C GLU A 298 13.45 -49.73 -36.18
N THR A 299 13.07 -48.88 -37.14
CA THR A 299 12.97 -49.26 -38.56
C THR A 299 14.34 -49.59 -39.17
N ALA A 300 15.39 -48.87 -38.79
CA ALA A 300 16.77 -49.19 -39.18
C ALA A 300 17.24 -50.54 -38.60
N ALA A 301 16.88 -50.84 -37.34
CA ALA A 301 17.22 -52.11 -36.69
C ALA A 301 16.43 -53.30 -37.29
N GLY A 302 15.13 -53.14 -37.52
CA GLY A 302 14.25 -54.18 -38.08
C GLY A 302 14.48 -54.49 -39.55
N GLY A 303 15.02 -53.53 -40.33
CA GLY A 303 15.43 -53.77 -41.72
C GLY A 303 16.63 -54.73 -41.87
N SER A 304 17.44 -54.90 -40.82
CA SER A 304 18.62 -55.77 -40.85
C SER A 304 18.31 -57.26 -40.65
N SER A 305 17.15 -57.62 -40.09
CA SER A 305 16.77 -59.01 -39.81
C SER A 305 15.99 -59.71 -40.93
N VAL A 306 15.72 -59.04 -42.06
CA VAL A 306 14.96 -59.59 -43.20
C VAL A 306 15.87 -59.99 -44.38
N GLN A 307 17.19 -59.82 -44.27
CA GLN A 307 18.17 -60.20 -45.31
C GLN A 307 19.13 -61.34 -44.91
N ALA A 308 18.89 -62.04 -43.82
CA ALA A 308 19.60 -63.27 -43.46
C ALA A 308 18.70 -64.49 -43.67
#